data_AF-A0A1V5XWU1-F1
#
_entry.id   AF-A0A1V5XWU1-F1
#
_cell.length_a   1.000
_cell.length_b   1.000
_cell.length_c   1.000
_cell.angle_alpha   90.00
_cell.angle_beta   90.00
_cell.angle_gamma   90.00
#
_symmetry.space_group_name_H-M   'P 1'
#
loop_
_entity.id
_entity.type
_entity.pdbx_description
1 polymer ?
#
loop_
_entity_poly.entity_id
_entity_poly.type
_entity_poly.pdbx_seq_one_letter_code
_entity_poly.pdbx_strand_id
1 'polypeptide(L)'
;MAKVIKILIAAVVIIGAVFVWTQNVGDIQGKVMGAKAQAKKKAREIQRAGETTPEKIEKAKQCRDMLVRIAQAKRAAEERKGVAVANTTWQEILPFLKMNDIPKCPSGGTYHINPAVQAPTCSIGGNGTVDPADDHIISHW
;
A
#
# COMPACT_ATOMS: atom_id res chain seq x y z
N MET A 1 40.60 64.10 -18.43
CA MET A 1 39.28 63.43 -18.39
C MET A 1 39.36 61.91 -18.59
N ALA A 2 40.04 61.38 -19.62
CA ALA A 2 40.10 59.93 -19.87
C ALA A 2 40.66 59.06 -18.71
N LYS A 3 41.59 59.58 -17.90
CA LYS A 3 42.12 58.88 -16.72
C LYS A 3 41.10 58.72 -15.58
N VAL A 4 40.21 59.71 -15.39
CA VAL A 4 39.17 59.67 -14.35
C VAL A 4 38.08 58.65 -14.70
N ILE A 5 37.70 58.57 -15.97
CA ILE A 5 36.73 57.60 -16.47
C ILE A 5 37.23 56.16 -16.28
N LYS A 6 38.51 55.89 -16.55
CA LYS A 6 39.11 54.56 -16.32
C LYS A 6 39.11 54.15 -14.85
N ILE A 7 39.33 55.09 -13.94
CA ILE A 7 39.32 54.84 -12.49
C ILE A 7 37.89 54.52 -12.01
N LEU A 8 36.88 55.24 -12.50
CA LEU A 8 35.48 54.99 -12.14
C LEU A 8 35.00 53.61 -12.64
N ILE A 9 35.35 53.22 -13.86
CA ILE A 9 35.02 51.89 -14.39
C ILE A 9 35.68 50.79 -13.56
N ALA A 10 36.97 50.95 -13.21
CA ALA A 10 37.67 49.99 -12.36
C ALA A 10 37.00 49.85 -10.98
N ALA A 11 36.58 50.96 -10.36
CA ALA A 11 35.90 50.92 -9.07
C ALA A 11 34.56 50.16 -9.14
N VAL A 12 33.74 50.36 -10.18
CA VAL A 12 32.46 49.65 -10.34
C VAL A 12 32.67 48.15 -10.53
N VAL A 13 33.69 47.74 -11.31
CA VAL A 13 34.02 46.33 -11.51
C VAL A 13 34.49 45.67 -10.21
N ILE A 14 35.32 46.37 -9.41
CA ILE A 14 35.80 45.85 -8.13
C ILE A 14 34.63 45.72 -7.13
N ILE A 15 33.74 46.71 -7.04
CA ILE A 15 32.57 46.66 -6.17
C ILE A 15 31.63 45.51 -6.58
N GLY A 16 31.39 45.33 -7.89
CA GLY A 16 30.59 44.22 -8.41
C GLY A 16 31.22 42.85 -8.09
N ALA A 17 32.54 42.71 -8.25
CA ALA A 17 33.25 41.48 -7.94
C ALA A 17 33.20 41.16 -6.44
N VAL A 18 33.41 42.16 -5.57
CA VAL A 18 33.29 41.99 -4.11
C VAL A 18 31.87 41.62 -3.71
N PHE A 19 30.84 42.27 -4.28
CA PHE A 19 29.45 41.94 -4.01
C PHE A 19 29.11 40.49 -4.39
N VAL A 20 29.58 40.02 -5.55
CA VAL A 20 29.44 38.62 -5.98
C VAL A 20 30.22 37.67 -5.07
N TRP A 21 31.41 38.04 -4.60
CA TRP A 21 32.20 37.23 -3.68
C TRP A 21 31.59 37.14 -2.27
N THR A 22 30.85 38.17 -1.83
CA THR A 22 30.15 38.18 -0.53
C THR A 22 28.84 37.38 -0.50
N GLN A 23 28.34 36.93 -1.67
CA GLN A 23 27.19 36.04 -1.73
C GLN A 23 27.61 34.65 -1.23
N ASN A 24 27.18 34.29 -0.01
CA ASN A 24 27.53 33.04 0.65
C ASN A 24 26.83 31.83 -0.01
N VAL A 25 27.50 31.22 -0.98
CA VAL A 25 27.02 30.10 -1.81
C VAL A 25 26.53 28.88 -1.00
N GLY A 26 27.03 28.73 0.24
CA GLY A 26 26.68 27.62 1.13
C GLY A 26 25.23 27.62 1.64
N ASP A 27 24.61 28.79 1.84
CA ASP A 27 23.22 28.87 2.35
C ASP A 27 22.19 28.47 1.27
N ILE A 28 22.49 28.79 0.00
CA ILE A 28 21.68 28.37 -1.15
C ILE A 28 21.78 26.85 -1.34
N GLN A 29 23.00 26.29 -1.29
CA GLN A 29 23.18 24.85 -1.37
C GLN A 29 22.48 24.10 -0.22
N GLY A 30 22.57 24.60 1.01
CA GLY A 30 21.91 24.00 2.18
C GLY A 30 20.39 23.92 2.03
N LYS A 31 19.75 25.01 1.62
CA LYS A 31 18.29 25.07 1.39
C LYS A 31 17.85 24.15 0.25
N VAL A 32 18.61 24.11 -0.84
CA VAL A 32 18.34 23.21 -1.98
C VAL A 32 18.49 21.74 -1.59
N MET A 33 19.52 21.39 -0.82
CA MET A 33 19.75 20.03 -0.34
C MET A 33 18.66 19.58 0.66
N GLY A 34 18.24 20.46 1.56
CA GLY A 34 17.12 20.22 2.47
C GLY A 34 15.81 19.97 1.74
N ALA A 35 15.48 20.80 0.74
CA ALA A 35 14.29 20.64 -0.08
C ALA A 35 14.32 19.32 -0.89
N LYS A 36 15.47 18.97 -1.49
CA LYS A 36 15.66 17.68 -2.19
C LYS A 36 15.52 16.49 -1.25
N ALA A 37 16.05 16.58 -0.02
CA ALA A 37 15.94 15.52 0.97
C ALA A 37 14.48 15.31 1.41
N GLN A 38 13.72 16.38 1.62
CA GLN A 38 12.29 16.30 1.95
C GLN A 38 11.48 15.72 0.80
N ALA A 39 11.73 16.16 -0.44
CA ALA A 39 11.08 15.62 -1.63
C ALA A 39 11.37 14.12 -1.82
N LYS A 40 12.63 13.69 -1.62
CA LYS A 40 13.02 12.26 -1.68
C LYS A 40 12.32 11.43 -0.60
N LYS A 41 12.18 11.96 0.63
CA LYS A 41 11.45 11.27 1.71
C LYS A 41 9.97 11.06 1.34
N LYS A 42 9.29 12.10 0.89
CA LYS A 42 7.89 12.01 0.44
C LYS A 42 7.71 11.06 -0.73
N ALA A 43 8.60 11.10 -1.72
CA ALA A 43 8.56 10.18 -2.86
C ALA A 43 8.74 8.71 -2.41
N ARG A 44 9.61 8.44 -1.43
CA ARG A 44 9.84 7.10 -0.88
C ARG A 44 8.67 6.59 -0.05
N GLU A 45 7.97 7.49 0.65
CA GLU A 45 6.74 7.18 1.39
C GLU A 45 5.60 6.80 0.44
N ILE A 46 5.42 7.57 -0.65
CA ILE A 46 4.45 7.25 -1.70
C ILE A 46 4.78 5.92 -2.39
N GLN A 47 6.06 5.67 -2.71
CA GLN A 47 6.49 4.37 -3.26
C GLN A 47 6.19 3.21 -2.31
N ARG A 48 6.44 3.36 -1.00
CA ARG A 48 6.18 2.31 -0.01
C ARG A 48 4.70 2.02 0.21
N ALA A 49 3.82 3.02 0.05
CA ALA A 49 2.39 2.82 0.21
C ALA A 49 1.83 1.80 -0.79
N GLY A 50 2.35 1.80 -2.02
CA GLY A 50 1.98 0.86 -3.09
C GLY A 50 2.83 -0.41 -3.16
N GLU A 51 3.84 -0.57 -2.30
CA GLU A 51 4.74 -1.73 -2.38
C GLU A 51 4.10 -2.96 -1.72
N THR A 52 3.99 -4.03 -2.51
CA THR A 52 3.60 -5.37 -2.05
C THR A 52 4.75 -5.95 -1.23
N THR A 53 4.61 -5.97 0.09
CA THR A 53 5.64 -6.51 0.98
C THR A 53 5.46 -8.03 1.16
N PRO A 54 6.53 -8.78 1.48
CA PRO A 54 6.41 -10.20 1.80
C PRO A 54 5.40 -10.49 2.92
N GLU A 55 5.28 -9.58 3.90
CA GLU A 55 4.27 -9.66 4.96
C GLU A 55 2.84 -9.55 4.42
N LYS A 56 2.56 -8.62 3.50
CA LYS A 56 1.24 -8.49 2.87
C LYS A 56 0.89 -9.74 2.06
N ILE A 57 1.84 -10.27 1.29
CA ILE A 57 1.67 -11.50 0.52
C ILE A 57 1.31 -12.67 1.44
N GLU A 58 2.02 -12.83 2.56
CA GLU A 58 1.76 -13.92 3.50
C GLU A 58 0.39 -13.79 4.16
N LYS A 59 -0.02 -12.58 4.56
CA LYS A 59 -1.37 -12.35 5.11
C LYS A 59 -2.47 -12.61 4.06
N ALA A 60 -2.25 -12.22 2.81
CA ALA A 60 -3.16 -12.50 1.71
C ALA A 60 -3.26 -14.01 1.44
N LYS A 61 -2.14 -14.74 1.47
CA LYS A 61 -2.11 -16.19 1.36
C LYS A 61 -2.91 -16.86 2.47
N GLN A 62 -2.66 -16.52 3.73
CA GLN A 62 -3.44 -17.03 4.87
C GLN A 62 -4.93 -16.71 4.75
N CYS A 63 -5.26 -15.53 4.20
CA CYS A 63 -6.63 -15.17 3.90
C CYS A 63 -7.26 -16.11 2.87
N ARG A 64 -6.57 -16.39 1.77
CA ARG A 64 -7.05 -17.33 0.73
C ARG A 64 -7.20 -18.75 1.27
N ASP A 65 -6.24 -19.22 2.06
CA ASP A 65 -6.32 -20.55 2.68
C ASP A 65 -7.55 -20.66 3.58
N MET A 66 -7.88 -19.61 4.34
CA MET A 66 -9.10 -19.57 5.14
C MET A 66 -10.36 -19.52 4.27
N LEU A 67 -10.37 -18.74 3.18
CA LEU A 67 -11.49 -18.70 2.23
C LEU A 67 -11.78 -20.07 1.62
N VAL A 68 -10.73 -20.84 1.26
CA VAL A 68 -10.88 -22.23 0.78
C VAL A 68 -11.48 -23.13 1.86
N ARG A 69 -11.00 -23.02 3.11
CA ARG A 69 -11.58 -23.79 4.23
C ARG A 69 -13.04 -23.44 4.47
N ILE A 70 -13.40 -22.15 4.41
CA ILE A 70 -14.80 -21.70 4.53
C ILE A 70 -15.64 -22.28 3.39
N ALA A 71 -15.12 -22.30 2.16
CA ALA A 71 -15.82 -22.86 1.01
C ALA A 71 -16.08 -24.36 1.16
N GLN A 72 -15.09 -25.12 1.62
CA GLN A 72 -15.23 -26.55 1.89
C GLN A 72 -16.23 -26.82 3.03
N ALA A 73 -16.12 -26.06 4.12
CA ALA A 73 -17.03 -26.17 5.27
C ALA A 73 -18.47 -25.79 4.90
N LYS A 74 -18.65 -24.77 4.05
CA LYS A 74 -19.93 -24.38 3.48
C LYS A 74 -20.55 -25.54 2.69
N ARG A 75 -19.82 -26.17 1.77
CA ARG A 75 -20.32 -27.32 1.01
C ARG A 75 -20.72 -28.48 1.90
N ALA A 76 -19.90 -28.82 2.89
CA ALA A 76 -20.22 -29.88 3.83
C ALA A 76 -21.49 -29.57 4.66
N ALA A 77 -21.70 -28.31 5.03
CA ALA A 77 -22.92 -27.87 5.69
C ALA A 77 -24.15 -27.96 4.76
N GLU A 78 -24.02 -27.56 3.50
CA GLU A 78 -25.08 -27.64 2.48
C GLU A 78 -25.45 -29.09 2.17
N GLU A 79 -24.45 -29.97 2.00
CA GLU A 79 -24.64 -31.41 1.79
C GLU A 79 -25.39 -32.03 2.97
N ARG A 80 -25.01 -31.70 4.21
CA ARG A 80 -25.71 -32.18 5.42
C ARG A 80 -27.17 -31.72 5.50
N LYS A 81 -27.51 -30.56 4.93
CA LYS A 81 -28.90 -30.06 4.87
C LYS A 81 -29.73 -30.76 3.79
N GLY A 82 -29.11 -31.38 2.79
CA GLY A 82 -29.81 -31.94 1.63
C GLY A 82 -30.44 -30.89 0.72
N VAL A 83 -30.11 -29.60 0.88
CA VAL A 83 -30.65 -28.50 0.08
C VAL A 83 -29.48 -27.71 -0.51
N ALA A 84 -29.18 -27.96 -1.78
CA ALA A 84 -28.05 -27.36 -2.51
C ALA A 84 -28.11 -25.82 -2.67
N VAL A 85 -29.22 -25.19 -2.29
CA VAL A 85 -29.47 -23.74 -2.48
C VAL A 85 -29.84 -23.02 -1.18
N ALA A 86 -29.72 -23.70 -0.03
CA ALA A 86 -30.04 -23.07 1.25
C ALA A 86 -28.94 -22.07 1.64
N ASN A 87 -29.33 -20.86 2.03
CA ASN A 87 -28.39 -19.92 2.62
C ASN A 87 -27.79 -20.51 3.90
N THR A 88 -26.49 -20.78 3.87
CA THR A 88 -25.77 -21.32 5.01
C THR A 88 -25.30 -20.18 5.91
N THR A 89 -25.54 -20.35 7.21
CA THR A 89 -25.18 -19.39 8.25
C THR A 89 -23.84 -19.74 8.90
N TRP A 90 -23.22 -18.78 9.57
CA TRP A 90 -21.95 -19.01 10.28
C TRP A 90 -22.07 -20.10 11.33
N GLN A 91 -23.19 -20.14 12.06
CA GLN A 91 -23.47 -21.14 13.09
C GLN A 91 -23.42 -22.57 12.56
N GLU A 92 -23.73 -22.76 11.28
CA GLU A 92 -23.73 -24.07 10.63
C GLU A 92 -22.37 -24.46 10.07
N ILE A 93 -21.53 -23.47 9.72
CA ILE A 93 -20.19 -23.68 9.16
C ILE A 93 -19.13 -23.87 10.25
N LEU A 94 -19.27 -23.15 11.37
CA LEU A 94 -18.32 -23.17 12.49
C LEU A 94 -17.98 -24.59 13.00
N PRO A 95 -18.95 -25.52 13.15
CA PRO A 95 -18.66 -26.90 13.51
C PRO A 95 -17.74 -27.62 12.51
N PHE A 96 -17.89 -27.38 11.21
CA PHE A 96 -17.04 -27.98 10.17
C PHE A 96 -15.65 -27.35 10.13
N LEU A 97 -15.54 -26.06 10.47
CA LEU A 97 -14.25 -25.38 10.63
C LEU A 97 -13.52 -25.77 11.91
N LYS A 98 -14.21 -26.44 12.85
CA LYS A 98 -13.74 -26.73 14.22
C LYS A 98 -13.36 -25.45 14.97
N MET A 99 -14.19 -24.42 14.82
CA MET A 99 -14.01 -23.10 15.46
C MET A 99 -15.26 -22.72 16.23
N ASN A 100 -15.09 -21.94 17.30
CA ASN A 100 -16.21 -21.40 18.09
C ASN A 100 -16.65 -20.02 17.60
N ASP A 101 -15.73 -19.26 16.99
CA ASP A 101 -15.95 -17.89 16.53
C ASP A 101 -15.65 -17.74 15.04
N ILE A 102 -16.28 -16.75 14.41
CA ILE A 102 -16.04 -16.41 13.00
C ILE A 102 -14.57 -15.99 12.85
N PRO A 103 -13.80 -16.61 11.94
CA PRO A 103 -12.41 -16.26 11.74
C PRO A 103 -12.29 -14.80 11.26
N LYS A 104 -11.20 -14.13 11.65
CA LYS A 104 -10.86 -12.78 11.17
C LYS A 104 -9.77 -12.89 10.12
N CYS A 105 -9.83 -12.04 9.10
CA CYS A 105 -8.73 -11.94 8.13
C CYS A 105 -7.49 -11.34 8.81
N PRO A 106 -6.28 -11.90 8.62
CA PRO A 106 -5.04 -11.37 9.21
C PRO A 106 -4.71 -9.93 8.78
N SER A 107 -5.23 -9.49 7.63
CA SER A 107 -5.13 -8.11 7.15
C SER A 107 -6.22 -7.17 7.67
N GLY A 108 -7.10 -7.65 8.58
CA GLY A 108 -8.15 -6.84 9.22
C GLY A 108 -9.52 -6.87 8.53
N GLY A 109 -9.68 -7.63 7.45
CA GLY A 109 -10.95 -7.81 6.75
C GLY A 109 -11.94 -8.77 7.41
N THR A 110 -13.17 -8.80 6.88
CA THR A 110 -14.23 -9.72 7.29
C THR A 110 -14.55 -10.72 6.18
N TYR A 111 -14.87 -11.96 6.57
CA TYR A 111 -15.31 -12.99 5.64
C TYR A 111 -16.83 -12.96 5.44
N HIS A 112 -17.26 -13.28 4.24
CA HIS A 112 -18.66 -13.42 3.85
C HIS A 112 -18.86 -14.80 3.22
N ILE A 113 -19.86 -15.55 3.67
CA ILE A 113 -20.16 -16.91 3.17
C ILE A 113 -20.75 -16.86 1.75
N ASN A 114 -21.54 -15.80 1.49
CA ASN A 114 -22.35 -15.59 0.30
C ASN A 114 -23.40 -16.70 0.06
N PRO A 115 -24.41 -16.47 -0.81
CA PRO A 115 -25.41 -17.49 -1.15
C PRO A 115 -24.79 -18.76 -1.73
N ALA A 116 -25.51 -19.89 -1.73
CA ALA A 116 -24.98 -21.23 -2.01
C ALA A 116 -24.09 -21.33 -3.28
N VAL A 117 -24.51 -20.69 -4.38
CA VAL A 117 -23.80 -20.73 -5.68
C VAL A 117 -22.60 -19.79 -5.79
N GLN A 118 -22.31 -18.99 -4.75
CA GLN A 118 -21.22 -18.01 -4.73
C GLN A 118 -20.10 -18.46 -3.80
N ALA A 119 -18.86 -18.21 -4.21
CA ALA A 119 -17.69 -18.41 -3.35
C ALA A 119 -17.78 -17.51 -2.11
N PRO A 120 -17.25 -17.93 -0.95
CA PRO A 120 -17.02 -16.99 0.13
C PRO A 120 -16.03 -15.90 -0.29
N THR A 121 -16.20 -14.69 0.23
CA THR A 121 -15.36 -13.53 -0.09
C THR A 121 -14.78 -12.87 1.15
N CYS A 122 -13.68 -12.14 0.98
CA CYS A 122 -13.12 -11.24 1.99
C CYS A 122 -13.47 -9.79 1.63
N SER A 123 -13.77 -8.96 2.63
CA SER A 123 -14.07 -7.53 2.44
C SER A 123 -12.93 -6.73 1.82
N ILE A 124 -11.70 -7.24 1.86
CA ILE A 124 -10.52 -6.58 1.26
C ILE A 124 -10.52 -6.74 -0.26
N GLY A 125 -10.93 -7.89 -0.78
CA GLY A 125 -10.96 -8.14 -2.23
C GLY A 125 -9.58 -8.10 -2.89
N GLY A 126 -9.56 -7.71 -4.17
CA GLY A 126 -8.32 -7.56 -4.93
C GLY A 126 -7.64 -6.21 -4.68
N ASN A 127 -6.31 -6.19 -4.70
CA ASN A 127 -5.48 -5.02 -4.44
C ASN A 127 -5.21 -4.18 -5.71
N GLY A 128 -5.70 -4.62 -6.88
CA GLY A 128 -5.58 -3.89 -8.15
C GLY A 128 -4.16 -3.85 -8.72
N THR A 129 -3.27 -4.66 -8.16
CA THR A 129 -1.89 -4.90 -8.57
C THR A 129 -1.86 -5.91 -9.72
N VAL A 130 -0.73 -5.94 -10.45
CA VAL A 130 -0.49 -6.97 -11.49
C VAL A 130 -0.16 -8.33 -10.88
N ASP A 131 0.31 -8.35 -9.65
CA ASP A 131 0.65 -9.56 -8.91
C ASP A 131 -0.55 -9.97 -8.03
N PRO A 132 -1.21 -11.11 -8.29
CA PRO A 132 -2.33 -11.56 -7.47
C PRO A 132 -1.90 -12.11 -6.10
N ALA A 133 -0.59 -12.19 -5.82
CA ALA A 133 -0.09 -12.77 -4.58
C ALA A 133 -0.59 -12.04 -3.32
N ASP A 134 -0.85 -10.73 -3.40
CA ASP A 134 -1.40 -9.91 -2.32
C ASP A 134 -2.92 -9.74 -2.36
N ASP A 135 -3.61 -10.40 -3.29
CA ASP A 135 -5.07 -10.37 -3.38
C ASP A 135 -5.74 -11.26 -2.32
N HIS A 136 -6.84 -10.76 -1.77
CA HIS A 136 -7.69 -11.47 -0.81
C HIS A 136 -8.89 -12.15 -1.47
N ILE A 137 -8.69 -12.70 -2.67
CA ILE A 137 -9.72 -13.41 -3.45
C ILE A 137 -9.27 -14.84 -3.76
N ILE A 138 -10.23 -15.75 -3.90
CA ILE A 138 -9.99 -17.10 -4.41
C ILE A 138 -10.52 -17.18 -5.85
N SER A 139 -9.72 -17.73 -6.76
CA SER A 139 -10.11 -17.94 -8.16
C SER A 139 -10.80 -19.28 -8.40
N HIS A 140 -10.61 -20.21 -7.47
CA HIS A 140 -11.18 -21.55 -7.49
C HIS A 140 -11.58 -21.92 -6.07
N TRP A 141 -12.71 -22.60 -5.93
CA TRP A 141 -13.21 -23.11 -4.66
C TRP A 141 -13.84 -24.45 -4.90
#